data_AF-A0A7Z9QNG1-F1
#
_entry.id   AF-A0A7Z9QNG1-F1
#
_cell.length_a   1.000
_cell.length_b   1.000
_cell.length_c   1.000
_cell.angle_alpha   90.00
_cell.angle_beta   90.00
_cell.angle_gamma   90.00
#
_symmetry.space_group_name_H-M   'P 1'
#
loop_
_entity.id
_entity.type
_entity.pdbx_description
1 polymer ?
#
loop_
_entity_poly.entity_id
_entity_poly.type
_entity_poly.pdbx_seq_one_letter_code
_entity_poly.pdbx_strand_id
1 'polypeptide(L)'
;MLRAKVSDIARLADCSHHFVRRFADGGYIRFTRDINNWRIFPNPSEAVETIRHLLGIDQLGTTEVSVNDSRQEGENERVGPDQTN
;
A
#
# COMPACT_ATOMS: atom_id res chain seq x y z
N MET A 1 16.93 -11.50 -13.04
CA MET A 1 16.11 -10.34 -12.65
C MET A 1 16.04 -10.29 -11.13
N LEU A 2 16.50 -9.19 -10.53
CA LEU A 2 16.48 -9.02 -9.08
C LEU A 2 15.02 -8.86 -8.62
N ARG A 3 14.53 -9.79 -7.80
CA ARG A 3 13.18 -9.68 -7.21
C ARG A 3 13.23 -8.65 -6.08
N ALA A 4 12.75 -7.45 -6.32
CA ALA A 4 12.69 -6.43 -5.27
C ALA A 4 11.53 -6.72 -4.32
N LYS A 5 11.81 -6.73 -3.02
CA LYS A 5 10.80 -6.89 -1.96
C LYS A 5 10.48 -5.53 -1.35
N VAL A 6 9.50 -5.52 -0.46
CA VAL A 6 9.11 -4.32 0.32
C VAL A 6 10.31 -3.63 0.96
N SER A 7 11.27 -4.41 1.49
CA SER A 7 12.50 -3.88 2.10
C SER A 7 13.42 -3.17 1.12
N ASP A 8 13.49 -3.65 -0.12
CA ASP A 8 14.35 -3.07 -1.13
C ASP A 8 13.75 -1.77 -1.65
N ILE A 9 12.43 -1.77 -1.90
CA ILE A 9 11.69 -0.56 -2.29
C ILE A 9 11.76 0.50 -1.19
N ALA A 10 11.56 0.11 0.07
CA ALA A 10 11.67 1.03 1.21
C ALA A 10 13.06 1.70 1.28
N ARG A 11 14.12 0.91 1.11
CA ARG A 11 15.50 1.42 1.08
C ARG A 11 15.76 2.34 -0.11
N LEU A 12 15.26 2.00 -1.29
CA LEU A 12 15.45 2.80 -2.51
C LEU A 12 14.64 4.11 -2.48
N ALA A 13 13.44 4.08 -1.90
CA ALA A 13 12.58 5.24 -1.79
C ALA A 13 12.84 6.09 -0.53
N ASP A 14 13.82 5.69 0.31
CA ASP A 14 14.11 6.30 1.61
C ASP A 14 12.86 6.50 2.48
N CYS A 15 12.05 5.44 2.58
CA CYS A 15 10.77 5.49 3.29
C CYS A 15 10.56 4.26 4.20
N SER A 16 9.60 4.36 5.12
CA SER A 16 9.22 3.23 5.97
C SER A 16 8.55 2.11 5.17
N HIS A 17 8.85 0.86 5.53
CA HIS A 17 8.15 -0.33 5.04
C HIS A 17 6.62 -0.22 5.14
N HIS A 18 6.12 0.52 6.13
CA HIS A 18 4.67 0.70 6.31
C HIS A 18 4.05 1.45 5.13
N PHE A 19 4.69 2.50 4.62
CA PHE A 19 4.20 3.26 3.47
C PHE A 19 4.19 2.42 2.21
N VAL A 20 5.26 1.68 1.94
CA VAL A 20 5.32 0.76 0.79
C VAL A 20 4.15 -0.23 0.82
N ARG A 21 3.84 -0.81 2.00
CA ARG A 21 2.69 -1.71 2.15
C ARG A 21 1.36 -0.99 1.93
N ARG A 22 1.19 0.19 2.52
CA ARG A 22 -0.04 1.00 2.37
C ARG A 22 -0.30 1.36 0.92
N PHE A 23 0.73 1.78 0.18
CA PHE A 23 0.59 2.13 -1.24
C PHE A 23 0.37 0.90 -2.13
N ALA A 24 0.99 -0.24 -1.80
CA ALA A 24 0.70 -1.49 -2.47
C ALA A 24 -0.75 -1.94 -2.25
N ASP A 25 -1.22 -1.88 -1.00
CA ASP A 25 -2.58 -2.29 -0.64
C ASP A 25 -3.64 -1.32 -1.20
N GLY A 26 -3.30 -0.05 -1.37
CA GLY A 26 -4.11 0.94 -2.09
C GLY A 26 -4.07 0.83 -3.62
N GLY A 27 -3.28 -0.11 -4.17
CA GLY A 27 -3.20 -0.33 -5.63
C GLY A 27 -2.38 0.70 -6.41
N TYR A 28 -1.65 1.60 -5.73
CA TYR A 28 -0.83 2.62 -6.36
C TYR A 28 0.44 2.05 -7.02
N ILE A 29 0.98 0.98 -6.46
CA ILE A 29 2.17 0.29 -6.97
C ILE A 29 1.85 -1.17 -7.26
N ARG A 30 2.31 -1.64 -8.43
CA ARG A 30 2.08 -3.02 -8.86
C ARG A 30 2.99 -3.98 -8.11
N PHE A 31 2.42 -5.06 -7.60
CA PHE A 31 3.16 -6.16 -7.00
C PHE A 31 2.51 -7.50 -7.35
N THR A 32 3.30 -8.55 -7.27
CA THR A 32 2.83 -9.94 -7.29
C THR A 32 3.18 -10.60 -5.97
N ARG A 33 2.53 -11.72 -5.66
CA ARG A 33 2.89 -12.55 -4.51
C ARG A 33 3.68 -13.76 -4.99
N ASP A 34 4.80 -14.04 -4.33
CA ASP A 34 5.51 -15.29 -4.57
C ASP A 34 4.89 -16.46 -3.79
N ILE A 35 5.49 -17.64 -3.91
CA ILE A 35 5.06 -18.87 -3.21
C ILE A 35 5.08 -18.74 -1.68
N ASN A 36 5.87 -17.82 -1.14
CA ASN A 36 5.96 -17.53 0.30
C ASN A 36 5.03 -16.38 0.71
N ASN A 37 4.14 -15.96 -0.19
CA ASN A 37 3.22 -14.86 0.00
C ASN A 37 3.93 -13.49 0.19
N TRP A 38 5.18 -13.36 -0.24
CA TRP A 38 5.91 -12.09 -0.21
C TRP A 38 5.50 -11.20 -1.37
N ARG A 39 5.35 -9.89 -1.11
CA ARG A 39 5.12 -8.90 -2.16
C ARG A 39 6.42 -8.69 -2.94
N ILE A 40 6.39 -9.03 -4.21
CA ILE A 40 7.48 -8.87 -5.17
C ILE A 40 7.09 -7.75 -6.14
N PHE A 41 8.00 -6.78 -6.30
CA PHE A 41 7.82 -5.66 -7.21
C PHE A 41 8.57 -5.97 -8.52
N PRO A 42 7.85 -6.26 -9.62
CA PRO A 42 8.48 -6.63 -10.89
C PRO A 42 9.28 -5.47 -11.49
N ASN A 43 8.81 -4.24 -11.29
CA ASN A 43 9.45 -3.00 -11.70
C ASN A 43 9.79 -2.16 -10.46
N PRO A 44 10.97 -2.35 -9.83
CA PRO A 44 11.33 -1.60 -8.63
C PRO A 44 11.47 -0.09 -8.88
N SER A 45 12.01 0.33 -10.03
CA SER A 45 12.20 1.75 -10.34
C SER A 45 10.86 2.51 -10.39
N GLU A 46 9.89 1.96 -11.11
CA GLU A 46 8.53 2.53 -11.22
C GLU A 46 7.84 2.63 -9.85
N ALA A 47 7.97 1.59 -9.02
CA ALA A 47 7.42 1.59 -7.66
C ALA A 47 8.07 2.67 -6.77
N VAL A 48 9.40 2.85 -6.87
CA VAL A 48 10.14 3.85 -6.10
C VAL A 48 9.75 5.27 -6.52
N GLU A 49 9.70 5.55 -7.82
CA GLU A 49 9.27 6.85 -8.35
C GLU A 49 7.85 7.19 -7.90
N THR A 50 6.93 6.24 -8.01
CA THR A 50 5.54 6.43 -7.58
C THR A 50 5.46 6.73 -6.08
N ILE A 51 6.22 6.01 -5.25
CA ILE A 51 6.23 6.23 -3.80
C ILE A 51 6.83 7.60 -3.45
N ARG A 52 7.92 8.01 -4.11
CA ARG A 52 8.53 9.33 -3.89
C ARG A 52 7.59 10.47 -4.26
N HIS A 53 6.87 10.33 -5.38
CA HIS A 53 5.83 11.27 -5.78
C HIS A 53 4.68 11.33 -4.77
N LEU A 54 4.18 10.19 -4.29
CA LEU A 54 3.08 10.13 -3.31
C LEU A 54 3.46 10.66 -1.93
N LEU A 55 4.72 10.52 -1.54
CA LEU A 55 5.25 11.07 -0.30
C LEU A 55 5.61 12.56 -0.41
N GLY A 56 5.51 13.15 -1.61
CA GLY A 56 5.90 14.54 -1.84
C GLY A 56 7.40 14.78 -1.67
N ILE A 57 8.24 13.72 -1.68
CA ILE A 57 9.69 13.84 -1.52
C ILE A 57 10.31 14.56 -2.72
N ASP A 58 9.71 14.43 -3.91
CA ASP A 58 10.10 15.18 -5.11
C ASP A 58 9.47 16.60 -5.17
N GLN A 59 8.63 16.97 -4.20
CA GLN A 59 7.96 18.27 -4.15
C GLN A 59 8.64 19.20 -3.13
N LEU A 60 9.84 19.66 -3.49
CA LEU A 60 10.36 20.95 -3.03
C LEU A 60 9.70 22.13 -3.78
N GLY A 61 8.41 21.99 -4.10
CA GLY A 61 7.60 22.99 -4.77
C GLY A 61 6.22 22.47 -5.14
N THR A 62 5.23 22.75 -4.28
CA THR A 62 3.78 22.81 -4.61
C THR A 62 3.17 21.41 -4.87
N THR A 63 2.25 20.85 -4.09
CA THR A 63 0.91 21.38 -3.73
C THR A 63 0.22 20.42 -2.75
N GLU A 64 -0.67 20.95 -1.93
CA GLU A 64 -1.54 20.26 -0.96
C GLU A 64 -2.28 19.01 -1.48
N VAL A 65 -2.19 17.89 -0.75
CA VAL A 65 -3.11 16.75 -0.90
C VAL A 65 -3.86 16.50 0.41
N SER A 66 -5.15 16.81 0.37
CA SER A 66 -6.15 16.46 1.37
C SER A 66 -6.32 14.93 1.44
N VAL A 67 -6.02 14.34 2.59
CA VAL A 67 -6.28 12.92 2.84
C VAL A 67 -7.67 12.79 3.44
N ASN A 68 -8.66 12.47 2.61
CA ASN A 68 -9.95 12.00 3.12
C ASN A 68 -9.77 10.54 3.59
N ASP A 69 -9.55 10.38 4.89
CA ASP A 69 -9.55 9.10 5.61
C ASP A 69 -10.98 8.59 5.74
N SER A 70 -11.49 7.90 4.72
CA SER A 70 -12.75 7.15 4.81
C SER A 70 -12.51 5.81 5.50
N ARG A 71 -12.42 5.82 6.83
CA ARG A 71 -12.64 4.61 7.64
C ARG A 71 -14.11 4.25 7.56
N GLN A 72 -14.45 3.25 6.75
CA GLN A 72 -15.73 2.53 6.88
C GLN A 72 -15.58 1.53 8.04
N GLU A 73 -16.14 1.89 9.20
CA GLU A 73 -16.38 0.94 10.27
C GLU A 73 -17.47 -0.04 9.80
N GLY A 74 -17.11 -1.32 9.69
CA GLY A 74 -18.04 -2.39 9.40
C GLY A 74 -18.91 -2.66 10.63
N GLU A 75 -20.20 -2.34 10.52
CA GLU A 75 -21.20 -2.79 11.47
C GLU A 75 -21.41 -4.31 11.30
N ASN A 76 -21.04 -5.06 12.33
CA ASN A 76 -21.29 -6.50 12.44
C ASN A 76 -22.80 -6.75 12.58
N GLU A 77 -23.48 -7.09 11.49
CA GLU A 77 -24.79 -7.74 11.56
C GLU A 77 -24.62 -9.17 12.11
N ARG A 78 -24.87 -9.32 13.42
CA ARG A 78 -25.04 -10.65 14.04
C ARG A 78 -26.45 -11.15 13.74
N VAL A 79 -26.60 -11.87 12.64
CA VAL A 79 -27.78 -12.72 12.40
C VAL A 79 -27.64 -13.97 13.26
N GLY A 80 -28.37 -14.00 14.38
CA GLY A 80 -28.69 -15.24 15.08
C GLY A 80 -30.09 -15.69 14.63
N PRO A 81 -30.27 -16.91 14.11
CA PRO A 81 -31.60 -17.45 13.95
C PRO A 81 -32.12 -17.94 15.30
N ASP A 82 -33.43 -18.24 15.34
CA ASP A 82 -34.01 -19.43 15.99
C ASP A 82 -35.17 -19.17 17.01
N GLN A 83 -36.35 -19.62 16.54
CA GLN A 83 -37.47 -20.31 17.22
C GLN A 83 -38.68 -19.52 17.75
N THR A 84 -39.75 -19.70 16.97
CA THR A 84 -41.14 -19.94 17.35
C THR A 84 -41.40 -20.43 18.77
N ASN A 85 -42.36 -19.78 19.44
CA ASN A 85 -43.44 -20.46 20.18
C ASN A 85 -44.71 -19.61 20.14
#